data_AF-A0A397CIF0-F1
#
_entry.id   AF-A0A397CIF0-F1
#
_cell.length_a   1.000
_cell.length_b   1.000
_cell.length_c   1.000
_cell.angle_alpha   90.00
_cell.angle_beta   90.00
_cell.angle_gamma   90.00
#
_symmetry.space_group_name_H-M   'P 1'
#
loop_
_entity.id
_entity.type
_entity.pdbx_description
1 polymer ?
#
loop_
_entity_poly.entity_id
_entity_poly.type
_entity_poly.pdbx_seq_one_letter_code
_entity_poly.pdbx_strand_id
1 'polypeptide(L)'
;SVVRTVRSGDDDPDDDWGDECFAWWDDGDVVSSAANNMSICALYSCQVQTAVTVLETVLQSDPRRHLHSAVVFNLSTLYDLVCDNVNSTNRKNMIKRVAEAYNVEHIDNACFRI
;
A
#
# COMPACT_ATOMS: atom_id res chain seq x y z
N SER A 1 -70.91 -12.57 6.38
CA SER A 1 -70.22 -11.40 5.78
C SER A 1 -68.72 -11.64 5.86
N VAL A 2 -68.02 -11.89 4.75
CA VAL A 2 -67.47 -10.88 3.80
C VAL A 2 -66.37 -10.02 4.44
N VAL A 3 -65.12 -10.47 4.24
CA VAL A 3 -63.94 -9.79 3.65
C VAL A 3 -63.63 -8.31 3.98
N ARG A 4 -62.34 -8.13 4.38
CA ARG A 4 -61.38 -6.98 4.30
C ARG A 4 -61.57 -5.75 5.19
N THR A 5 -60.52 -5.47 5.98
CA THR A 5 -59.71 -4.25 5.85
C THR A 5 -58.23 -4.61 6.04
N VAL A 6 -57.38 -4.00 5.23
CA VAL A 6 -55.93 -4.19 5.08
C VAL A 6 -55.16 -3.01 5.71
N ARG A 7 -53.89 -3.29 6.05
CA ARG A 7 -52.72 -2.40 6.27
C ARG A 7 -52.51 -1.79 7.66
N SER A 8 -51.45 -2.26 8.33
CA SER A 8 -50.13 -1.60 8.45
C SER A 8 -49.13 -2.77 8.67
N GLY A 9 -48.03 -2.93 7.93
CA GLY A 9 -47.11 -1.89 7.49
C GLY A 9 -46.06 -1.63 8.57
N ASP A 10 -45.58 -2.67 9.24
CA ASP A 10 -44.35 -2.60 10.05
C ASP A 10 -43.22 -2.97 9.08
N ASP A 11 -42.77 -1.96 8.34
CA ASP A 11 -41.51 -1.97 7.62
C ASP A 11 -40.40 -2.11 8.67
N ASP A 12 -39.98 -3.33 8.98
CA ASP A 12 -38.67 -3.58 9.54
C ASP A 12 -37.66 -3.06 8.51
N PRO A 13 -36.90 -1.99 8.79
CA PRO A 13 -35.80 -1.62 7.92
C PRO A 13 -34.80 -2.78 8.04
N ASP A 14 -34.74 -3.60 7.00
CA ASP A 14 -33.60 -4.48 6.76
C ASP A 14 -32.34 -3.63 6.93
N ASP A 15 -31.66 -3.86 8.05
CA ASP A 15 -30.38 -3.30 8.44
C ASP A 15 -29.35 -3.75 7.39
N ASP A 16 -29.33 -3.06 6.25
CA ASP A 16 -28.38 -3.16 5.15
C ASP A 16 -27.01 -2.61 5.58
N TRP A 17 -26.40 -3.23 6.60
CA TRP A 17 -25.01 -3.00 6.98
C TRP A 17 -24.04 -3.84 6.14
N GLY A 18 -24.41 -4.15 4.90
CA GLY A 18 -23.81 -5.26 4.14
C GLY A 18 -22.73 -4.89 3.14
N ASP A 19 -22.81 -3.73 2.46
CA ASP A 19 -22.04 -3.57 1.20
C ASP A 19 -21.25 -2.27 1.06
N GLU A 20 -21.48 -1.25 1.90
CA GLU A 20 -20.74 0.02 1.77
C GLU A 20 -19.35 0.02 2.45
N CYS A 21 -19.06 -0.99 3.28
CA CYS A 21 -17.81 -1.03 4.05
C CYS A 21 -16.61 -1.55 3.22
N PHE A 22 -16.87 -2.36 2.19
CA PHE A 22 -15.82 -3.00 1.39
C PHE A 22 -15.38 -2.20 0.16
N ALA A 23 -16.15 -1.20 -0.27
CA ALA A 23 -15.91 -0.45 -1.50
C ALA A 23 -14.83 0.66 -1.39
N TRP A 24 -14.22 0.84 -0.21
CA TRP A 24 -13.27 1.93 0.06
C TRP A 24 -11.85 1.48 0.43
N TRP A 25 -11.55 0.18 0.39
CA TRP A 25 -10.15 -0.23 0.45
C TRP A 25 -9.52 0.06 -0.91
N ASP A 26 -8.62 1.04 -0.93
CA ASP A 26 -7.83 1.34 -2.12
C ASP A 26 -7.11 0.05 -2.53
N ASP A 27 -7.42 -0.50 -3.70
CA ASP A 27 -6.73 -1.67 -4.25
C ASP A 27 -5.19 -1.47 -4.23
N GLY A 28 -4.75 -0.21 -4.27
CA GLY A 28 -3.36 0.20 -4.06
C GLY A 28 -2.75 -0.30 -2.74
N ASP A 29 -3.50 -0.26 -1.63
CA ASP A 29 -3.04 -0.67 -0.30
C ASP A 29 -2.81 -2.17 -0.21
N VAL A 30 -3.72 -2.96 -0.80
CA VAL A 30 -3.64 -4.43 -0.81
C VAL A 30 -2.44 -4.88 -1.66
N VAL A 31 -2.26 -4.29 -2.84
CA VAL A 31 -1.14 -4.58 -3.73
C VAL A 31 0.19 -4.20 -3.09
N SER A 32 0.28 -2.99 -2.50
CA SER A 32 1.44 -2.51 -1.75
C SER A 32 1.81 -3.46 -0.61
N SER A 33 0.82 -3.87 0.18
CA SER A 33 1.01 -4.76 1.33
C SER A 33 1.48 -6.16 0.90
N ALA A 34 0.86 -6.72 -0.14
CA ALA A 34 1.25 -8.02 -0.69
C ALA A 34 2.69 -8.01 -1.24
N ALA A 35 3.04 -6.98 -2.01
CA ALA A 35 4.38 -6.82 -2.57
C ALA A 35 5.43 -6.60 -1.48
N ASN A 36 5.09 -5.83 -0.44
CA ASN A 36 5.95 -5.65 0.72
C ASN A 36 6.24 -6.97 1.43
N ASN A 37 5.20 -7.76 1.72
CA ASN A 37 5.36 -9.07 2.34
C ASN A 37 6.18 -10.03 1.44
N MET A 38 5.93 -10.00 0.13
CA MET A 38 6.71 -10.78 -0.83
C MET A 38 8.19 -10.38 -0.82
N SER A 39 8.50 -9.09 -0.72
CA SER A 39 9.88 -8.61 -0.62
C SER A 39 10.59 -9.10 0.66
N ILE A 40 9.86 -9.14 1.78
CA ILE A 40 10.38 -9.66 3.06
C ILE A 40 10.65 -11.16 2.95
N CYS A 41 9.72 -11.93 2.37
CA CYS A 41 9.92 -13.37 2.11
C CYS A 41 11.13 -13.63 1.20
N ALA A 42 11.28 -12.83 0.13
CA ALA A 42 12.42 -12.92 -0.77
C ALA A 42 13.75 -12.59 -0.04
N LEU A 43 13.76 -11.55 0.81
CA LEU A 43 14.90 -11.19 1.64
C LEU A 43 15.31 -12.34 2.57
N TYR A 44 14.37 -12.93 3.30
CA TYR A 44 14.64 -14.07 4.20
C TYR A 44 15.02 -15.36 3.46
N SER A 45 14.67 -15.45 2.17
CA SER A 45 15.10 -16.54 1.28
C SER A 45 16.44 -16.26 0.60
N CYS A 46 17.19 -15.24 1.06
CA CYS A 46 18.46 -14.78 0.49
C CYS A 46 18.37 -14.29 -0.97
N GLN A 47 17.19 -13.90 -1.43
CA GLN A 47 16.94 -13.38 -2.78
C GLN A 47 16.80 -11.85 -2.75
N VAL A 48 17.85 -11.17 -2.30
CA VAL A 48 17.81 -9.71 -2.05
C VAL A 48 17.52 -8.92 -3.32
N GLN A 49 18.04 -9.35 -4.47
CA GLN A 49 17.78 -8.68 -5.74
C GLN A 49 16.31 -8.79 -6.16
N THR A 50 15.69 -9.95 -5.94
CA THR A 50 14.25 -10.15 -6.16
C THR A 50 13.42 -9.26 -5.25
N ALA A 51 13.80 -9.14 -3.97
CA ALA A 51 13.13 -8.26 -3.02
C ALA A 51 13.12 -6.80 -3.50
N VAL A 52 14.27 -6.31 -4.00
CA VAL A 52 14.39 -4.96 -4.59
C VAL A 52 13.48 -4.82 -5.80
N THR A 53 13.54 -5.76 -6.74
CA THR A 53 12.75 -5.70 -7.97
C THR A 53 11.24 -5.68 -7.70
N VAL A 54 10.75 -6.47 -6.74
CA VAL A 54 9.33 -6.49 -6.37
C VAL A 54 8.86 -5.10 -5.93
N LEU A 55 9.59 -4.46 -5.02
CA LEU A 55 9.22 -3.14 -4.51
C LEU A 55 9.41 -2.04 -5.56
N GLU A 56 10.50 -2.08 -6.33
CA GLU A 56 10.73 -1.12 -7.42
C GLU A 56 9.61 -1.20 -8.46
N THR A 57 9.15 -2.40 -8.81
CA THR A 57 8.09 -2.60 -9.83
C THR A 57 6.77 -2.01 -9.37
N VAL A 58 6.36 -2.28 -8.13
CA VAL A 58 5.12 -1.74 -7.56
C VAL A 58 5.21 -0.22 -7.36
N LEU A 59 6.37 0.28 -6.94
CA LEU A 59 6.56 1.72 -6.84
C LEU A 59 6.51 2.41 -8.21
N GLN A 60 7.04 1.78 -9.25
CA GLN A 60 7.05 2.31 -10.62
C GLN A 60 5.68 2.25 -11.30
N SER A 61 4.80 1.30 -10.92
CA SER A 61 3.47 1.17 -11.56
C SER A 61 2.56 2.34 -11.24
N ASP A 62 2.49 2.75 -9.96
CA ASP A 62 1.83 3.99 -9.56
C ASP A 62 2.44 4.53 -8.25
N PRO A 63 3.42 5.45 -8.34
CA PRO A 63 4.06 6.01 -7.16
C PRO A 63 3.08 6.67 -6.18
N ARG A 64 1.95 7.24 -6.65
CA ARG A 64 0.98 7.92 -5.76
C ARG A 64 0.24 6.96 -4.86
N ARG A 65 -0.06 5.77 -5.38
CA ARG A 65 -0.82 4.73 -4.67
C ARG A 65 0.07 3.80 -3.85
N HIS A 66 1.35 3.67 -4.20
CA HIS A 66 2.23 2.66 -3.61
C HIS A 66 3.34 3.22 -2.71
N LEU A 67 3.46 4.56 -2.62
CA LEU A 67 4.38 5.22 -1.70
C LEU A 67 3.85 5.17 -0.25
N HIS A 68 4.06 4.02 0.40
CA HIS A 68 3.83 3.89 1.84
C HIS A 68 5.15 3.93 2.60
N SER A 69 5.09 4.43 3.84
CA SER A 69 6.21 4.44 4.79
C SER A 69 6.91 3.08 4.90
N ALA A 70 6.15 1.98 4.98
CA ALA A 70 6.70 0.63 5.06
C ALA A 70 7.45 0.19 3.79
N VAL A 71 6.92 0.53 2.60
CA VAL A 71 7.57 0.23 1.31
C VAL A 71 8.87 1.02 1.18
N VAL A 72 8.86 2.31 1.51
CA VAL A 72 10.06 3.17 1.45
C VAL A 72 11.13 2.71 2.43
N PHE A 73 10.74 2.38 3.67
CA PHE A 73 11.66 1.90 4.69
C PHE A 73 12.34 0.58 4.28
N ASN A 74 11.55 -0.38 3.78
CA ASN A 74 12.08 -1.68 3.36
C ASN A 74 12.95 -1.54 2.12
N LEU A 75 12.56 -0.74 1.12
CA LEU A 75 13.38 -0.49 -0.06
C LEU A 75 14.68 0.24 0.28
N SER A 76 14.65 1.20 1.21
CA SER A 76 15.84 1.90 1.71
C SER A 76 16.79 0.95 2.44
N THR A 77 16.25 0.01 3.21
CA THR A 77 17.02 -1.04 3.88
C THR A 77 17.64 -2.01 2.87
N LEU A 78 16.90 -2.39 1.82
CA LEU A 78 17.42 -3.25 0.76
C LEU A 78 18.56 -2.58 -0.02
N TYR A 79 18.46 -1.28 -0.31
CA TYR A 79 19.56 -0.54 -0.95
C TYR A 79 20.82 -0.48 -0.07
N ASP A 80 20.66 -0.34 1.25
CA ASP A 80 21.80 -0.42 2.18
C ASP A 80 22.49 -1.80 2.18
N LEU A 81 21.78 -2.86 1.78
CA LEU A 81 22.34 -4.21 1.69
C LEU A 81 23.03 -4.49 0.35
N VAL A 82 22.46 -4.01 -0.77
CA VAL A 82 22.91 -4.42 -2.12
C VAL A 82 23.79 -3.39 -2.81
N CYS A 83 23.75 -2.12 -2.41
CA CYS A 83 24.52 -1.05 -3.02
C CYS A 83 25.69 -0.63 -2.12
N ASP A 84 26.72 -0.07 -2.75
CA ASP A 84 27.68 0.77 -2.03
C ASP A 84 27.01 2.07 -1.55
N ASN A 85 27.65 2.74 -0.60
CA ASN A 85 27.07 3.88 0.11
C ASN A 85 26.60 5.00 -0.86
N VAL A 86 27.37 5.27 -1.92
CA VAL A 86 27.04 6.29 -2.91
C VAL A 86 25.76 5.92 -3.68
N ASN A 87 25.67 4.69 -4.21
CA ASN A 87 24.48 4.27 -4.96
C ASN A 87 23.26 4.09 -4.06
N SER A 88 23.42 3.59 -2.83
CA SER A 88 22.33 3.50 -1.85
C SER A 88 21.73 4.89 -1.59
N THR A 89 22.59 5.86 -1.26
CA THR A 89 22.18 7.25 -1.00
C THR A 89 21.52 7.89 -2.22
N ASN A 90 22.06 7.67 -3.43
CA ASN A 90 21.46 8.19 -4.66
C ASN A 90 20.05 7.64 -4.89
N ARG A 91 19.85 6.33 -4.73
CA ARG A 91 18.53 5.71 -4.93
C ARG A 91 17.52 6.14 -3.88
N LYS A 92 17.91 6.26 -2.61
CA LYS A 92 17.05 6.81 -1.55
C LYS A 92 16.61 8.25 -1.85
N ASN A 93 17.55 9.09 -2.29
CA ASN A 93 17.25 10.46 -2.72
C ASN A 93 16.30 10.51 -3.93
N MET A 94 16.40 9.55 -4.86
CA MET A 94 15.46 9.45 -5.97
C MET A 94 14.04 9.16 -5.47
N ILE A 95 13.87 8.20 -4.55
CA ILE A 95 12.54 7.91 -3.97
C ILE A 95 12.00 9.14 -3.24
N LYS A 96 12.85 9.87 -2.51
CA LYS A 96 12.46 11.12 -1.84
C LYS A 96 11.92 12.17 -2.83
N ARG A 97 12.64 12.39 -3.93
CA ARG A 97 12.20 13.31 -5.00
C ARG A 97 10.88 12.87 -5.63
N VAL A 98 10.67 11.56 -5.78
CA VAL A 98 9.39 11.00 -6.27
C VAL A 98 8.28 11.32 -5.27
N ALA A 99 8.48 11.09 -3.97
CA ALA A 99 7.50 11.42 -2.94
C ALA A 99 7.15 12.92 -2.91
N GLU A 100 8.15 13.79 -3.05
CA GLU A 100 7.96 15.25 -3.17
C GLU A 100 7.19 15.62 -4.44
N ALA A 101 7.51 15.02 -5.59
CA ALA A 101 6.85 15.32 -6.87
C ALA A 101 5.38 14.90 -6.90
N TYR A 102 5.02 13.85 -6.16
CA TYR A 102 3.66 13.33 -6.09
C TYR A 102 2.87 13.85 -4.87
N ASN A 103 3.44 14.80 -4.11
CA ASN A 103 2.85 15.42 -2.93
C ASN A 103 2.37 14.39 -1.87
N VAL A 104 3.17 13.34 -1.66
CA VAL A 104 2.89 12.32 -0.64
C VAL A 104 3.34 12.85 0.72
N GLU A 105 2.48 13.63 1.38
CA GLU A 105 2.82 14.38 2.60
C GLU A 105 2.96 13.52 3.87
N HIS A 106 2.64 12.22 3.81
CA HIS A 106 2.56 11.35 4.99
C HIS A 106 3.77 10.45 5.24
N ILE A 107 4.86 10.59 4.47
CA ILE A 107 6.07 9.76 4.68
C ILE A 107 7.07 10.51 5.55
N ASP A 108 7.40 9.93 6.71
CA ASP A 108 8.46 10.44 7.58
C ASP A 108 9.81 10.38 6.85
N ASN A 109 10.60 11.46 6.96
CA ASN A 109 11.97 11.52 6.45
C ASN A 109 12.84 10.38 7.02
N ALA A 110 12.54 9.89 8.22
CA ALA A 110 13.22 8.74 8.81
C ALA A 110 13.15 7.47 7.95
N CYS A 111 12.11 7.31 7.13
CA CYS A 111 11.93 6.14 6.25
C CYS A 111 13.01 6.03 5.17
N PHE A 112 13.57 7.17 4.73
CA PHE A 112 14.58 7.18 3.66
C PHE A 112 15.98 6.80 4.16
N ARG A 113 16.24 6.86 5.47
CA ARG A 113 17.53 6.49 6.09
C ARG A 113 18.73 7.19 5.40
N ILE A 114 18.59 8.49 5.15
CA ILE A 114 19.63 9.37 4.58
C ILE A 114 20.22 10.22 5.70
#